data_AF-A0A4R7C3W4-F1
#
_entry.id   AF-A0A4R7C3W4-F1
#
_cell.length_a   1.000
_cell.length_b   1.000
_cell.length_c   1.000
_cell.angle_alpha   90.00
_cell.angle_beta   90.00
_cell.angle_gamma   90.00
#
_symmetry.space_group_name_H-M   'P 1'
#
loop_
_entity.id
_entity.type
_entity.pdbx_description
1 polymer ?
#
loop_
_entity_poly.entity_id
_entity_poly.type
_entity_poly.pdbx_seq_one_letter_code
_entity_poly.pdbx_strand_id
1 'polypeptide(L)'
;MASSGVPHFHNDPGVREIHVGSREFMCIGATPPFDHPHIFIDMGSGDEAICSYCGTLYKFKQSLADGQAEPESCLWHDQAA
;
A
#
# COMPACT_ATOMS: atom_id res chain seq x y z
N MET A 1 -18.25 10.47 10.86
CA MET A 1 -18.34 9.61 9.66
C MET A 1 -16.94 9.08 9.44
N ALA A 2 -16.72 7.77 9.58
CA ALA A 2 -15.39 7.18 9.43
C ALA A 2 -14.98 7.27 7.95
N SER A 3 -14.39 8.40 7.56
CA SER A 3 -13.72 8.56 6.26
C SER A 3 -12.35 7.89 6.25
N SER A 4 -12.17 6.75 6.93
CA SER A 4 -11.00 5.90 6.65
C SER A 4 -11.33 5.13 5.38
N GLY A 5 -11.07 5.78 4.24
CA GLY A 5 -11.00 5.06 2.97
C GLY A 5 -9.92 3.97 3.06
N VAL A 6 -10.02 2.98 2.19
CA VAL A 6 -9.02 1.93 2.07
C VAL A 6 -7.63 2.57 1.91
N PRO A 7 -6.61 2.17 2.70
CA PRO A 7 -5.30 2.79 2.64
C PRO A 7 -4.66 2.57 1.26
N HIS A 8 -3.97 3.58 0.75
CA HIS A 8 -3.30 3.53 -0.54
C HIS A 8 -1.79 3.53 -0.33
N PHE A 9 -1.08 2.70 -1.09
CA PHE A 9 0.37 2.58 -0.99
C PHE A 9 1.04 2.66 -2.36
N HIS A 10 2.22 3.27 -2.39
CA HIS A 10 3.07 3.42 -3.57
C HIS A 10 4.52 3.02 -3.27
N ASN A 11 5.28 2.76 -4.32
CA ASN A 11 6.67 2.32 -4.27
C ASN A 11 7.60 3.23 -5.09
N ASP A 12 7.40 4.55 -5.05
CA ASP A 12 8.34 5.52 -5.63
C ASP A 12 9.77 5.40 -5.09
N PRO A 13 10.00 5.01 -3.81
CA PRO A 13 11.35 4.73 -3.33
C PRO A 13 12.04 3.56 -4.05
N GLY A 14 11.31 2.73 -4.79
CA GLY A 14 11.86 1.57 -5.49
C GLY A 14 12.37 0.49 -4.55
N VAL A 15 11.75 0.34 -3.37
CA VAL A 15 12.14 -0.69 -2.40
C VAL A 15 11.66 -2.06 -2.84
N ARG A 16 12.39 -3.11 -2.43
CA ARG A 16 12.03 -4.49 -2.78
C ARG A 16 10.77 -4.98 -2.09
N GLU A 17 10.52 -4.47 -0.88
CA GLU A 17 9.39 -4.83 -0.05
C GLU A 17 8.90 -3.62 0.74
N ILE A 18 7.60 -3.56 1.00
CA ILE A 18 6.93 -2.54 1.81
C ILE A 18 6.20 -3.26 2.94
N HIS A 19 6.50 -2.87 4.18
CA HIS A 19 5.75 -3.37 5.32
C HIS A 19 4.48 -2.52 5.50
N VAL A 20 3.34 -3.15 5.71
CA VAL A 20 2.03 -2.49 5.86
C VAL A 20 1.34 -2.96 7.13
N GLY A 21 0.64 -2.04 7.80
CA GLY A 21 -0.20 -2.34 8.97
C GLY A 21 -1.62 -2.78 8.62
N SER A 22 -1.97 -2.81 7.33
CA SER A 22 -3.29 -3.22 6.83
C SER A 22 -3.17 -4.46 5.95
N ARG A 23 -4.13 -5.37 6.07
CA ARG A 23 -4.25 -6.56 5.19
C ARG A 23 -5.08 -6.31 3.95
N GLU A 24 -5.87 -5.24 3.97
CA GLU A 24 -6.74 -4.79 2.89
C GLU A 24 -6.33 -3.38 2.49
N PHE A 25 -5.85 -3.20 1.26
CA PHE A 25 -5.31 -1.92 0.79
C PHE A 25 -5.33 -1.78 -0.72
N MET A 26 -5.10 -0.57 -1.21
CA MET A 26 -4.93 -0.25 -2.63
C MET A 26 -3.45 -0.03 -2.96
N CYS A 27 -2.93 -0.72 -3.97
CA CYS A 27 -1.63 -0.43 -4.55
C CYS A 27 -1.83 0.48 -5.77
N ILE A 28 -1.17 1.65 -5.76
CA ILE A 28 -1.15 2.59 -6.89
C ILE A 28 0.10 2.43 -7.77
N GLY A 29 1.05 1.60 -7.34
CA GLY A 29 2.32 1.41 -8.02
C GLY A 29 3.28 2.55 -7.73
N ALA A 30 3.26 3.59 -8.55
CA ALA A 30 4.03 4.82 -8.36
C ALA A 30 3.07 6.02 -8.21
N THR A 31 3.61 7.18 -7.84
CA THR A 31 2.81 8.41 -7.81
C THR A 31 2.39 8.85 -9.23
N PRO A 32 1.19 9.45 -9.39
CA PRO A 32 0.77 10.02 -10.67
C PRO A 32 1.81 11.01 -11.23
N PRO A 33 2.07 11.01 -12.56
CA PRO A 33 1.31 10.36 -13.64
C PRO A 33 1.83 8.96 -14.05
N PHE A 34 2.66 8.31 -13.24
CA PHE A 34 3.28 7.03 -13.57
C PHE A 34 2.60 5.84 -12.87
N ASP A 35 1.48 6.08 -12.21
CA ASP A 35 0.69 5.06 -11.55
C ASP A 35 0.16 4.03 -12.57
N HIS A 36 -0.02 2.80 -12.10
CA HIS A 36 -0.76 1.79 -12.84
C HIS A 36 -2.21 1.77 -12.34
N PRO A 37 -3.15 1.11 -13.04
CA PRO A 37 -4.52 0.97 -12.53
C PRO A 37 -4.51 0.51 -11.07
N HIS A 38 -5.10 1.31 -10.18
CA HIS A 38 -5.08 1.02 -8.75
C HIS A 38 -5.72 -0.33 -8.49
N ILE A 39 -5.02 -1.22 -7.81
CA ILE A 39 -5.48 -2.59 -7.53
C ILE A 39 -5.71 -2.76 -6.04
N PHE A 40 -6.85 -3.39 -5.71
CA PHE A 40 -7.14 -3.82 -4.36
C PHE A 40 -6.40 -5.13 -4.06
N ILE A 41 -5.66 -5.15 -2.95
CA ILE A 41 -4.95 -6.31 -2.44
C ILE A 41 -5.56 -6.67 -1.09
N ASP A 42 -6.06 -7.90 -1.01
CA ASP A 42 -6.46 -8.55 0.24
C ASP A 42 -5.48 -9.69 0.54
N MET A 43 -4.78 -9.59 1.67
CA MET A 43 -3.90 -10.65 2.17
C MET A 43 -4.69 -11.77 2.86
N GLY A 44 -5.95 -11.51 3.26
CA GLY A 44 -6.77 -12.45 4.02
C GLY A 44 -6.07 -12.93 5.31
N SER A 45 -5.76 -14.22 5.36
CA SER A 45 -5.02 -14.84 6.47
C SER A 45 -3.50 -14.87 6.27
N GLY A 46 -3.00 -14.47 5.10
CA GLY A 46 -1.58 -14.40 4.81
C GLY A 46 -0.92 -13.14 5.37
N ASP A 47 0.41 -13.14 5.40
CA ASP A 47 1.22 -12.00 5.85
C ASP A 47 2.05 -11.39 4.71
N GLU A 48 1.89 -11.86 3.47
CA GLU A 48 2.55 -11.30 2.29
C GLU A 48 1.67 -11.37 1.04
N ALA A 49 1.80 -10.38 0.17
CA ALA A 49 1.13 -10.32 -1.13
C ALA A 49 1.98 -9.55 -2.13
N ILE A 50 1.96 -9.96 -3.40
CA ILE A 50 2.66 -9.27 -4.48
C ILE A 50 1.64 -8.55 -5.34
N CYS A 51 1.91 -7.28 -5.67
CA CYS A 51 1.10 -6.57 -6.64
C CYS A 51 1.34 -7.11 -8.06
N SER A 52 0.28 -7.54 -8.73
CA SER A 52 0.32 -8.10 -10.09
C SER A 52 0.78 -7.13 -11.18
N TYR A 53 0.80 -5.81 -10.90
CA TYR A 53 1.19 -4.79 -11.87
C TYR A 53 2.63 -4.32 -11.66
N CYS A 54 2.95 -3.77 -10.48
CA CYS A 54 4.30 -3.25 -10.21
C CYS A 54 5.28 -4.29 -9.66
N GLY A 55 4.82 -5.49 -9.28
CA GLY A 55 5.67 -6.52 -8.68
C GLY A 55 6.14 -6.22 -7.26
N THR A 56 5.65 -5.15 -6.63
CA THR A 56 5.99 -4.78 -5.26
C THR A 56 5.51 -5.87 -4.29
N LEU A 57 6.40 -6.30 -3.40
CA LEU A 57 6.09 -7.22 -2.31
C LEU A 57 5.60 -6.43 -1.10
N TYR A 58 4.37 -6.70 -0.67
CA TYR A 58 3.81 -6.18 0.56
C TYR A 58 3.89 -7.22 1.64
N LYS A 59 4.28 -6.81 2.85
CA LYS A 59 4.33 -7.67 4.04
C LYS A 59 3.55 -7.06 5.18
N PHE A 60 2.65 -7.83 5.76
CA PHE A 60 1.94 -7.41 6.97
C PHE A 60 2.92 -7.33 8.15
N LYS A 61 2.87 -6.22 8.89
CA LYS A 61 3.67 -6.01 10.09
C LYS A 61 2.74 -5.60 11.23
N GLN A 62 2.50 -6.51 12.17
CA GLN A 62 1.59 -6.31 13.31
C GLN A 62 1.96 -5.09 14.19
N SER A 63 3.22 -4.66 14.19
CA SER A 63 3.64 -3.47 14.94
C SER A 63 3.22 -2.14 14.30
N LEU A 64 2.77 -2.15 13.04
CA LEU A 64 2.25 -0.97 12.35
C LEU A 64 0.75 -0.85 12.57
N ALA A 65 0.25 0.37 12.75
CA ALA A 65 -1.18 0.61 12.80
C ALA A 65 -1.81 0.47 11.41
N ASP A 66 -3.13 0.26 11.37
CA ASP A 66 -3.90 0.28 10.13
C ASP A 66 -3.64 1.59 9.35
N GLY A 67 -3.35 1.47 8.06
CA GLY A 67 -3.00 2.58 7.19
C GLY A 67 -1.57 3.12 7.35
N GLN A 68 -0.68 2.42 8.06
CA GLN A 68 0.74 2.77 8.09
C GLN A 68 1.59 1.87 7.20
N ALA A 69 2.68 2.42 6.69
CA ALA A 69 3.70 1.70 5.95
C ALA A 69 5.11 1.94 6.52
N GLU A 70 6.01 1.00 6.27
CA GLU A 70 7.44 1.14 6.46
C GLU A 70 8.14 0.69 5.16
N PRO A 71 8.84 1.60 4.44
CA PRO A 71 9.05 3.02 4.76
C PRO A 71 7.77 3.86 4.83
N GLU A 72 7.72 4.86 5.71
CA GLU A 72 6.56 5.76 5.86
C GLU A 72 6.25 6.52 4.56
N SER A 73 7.28 6.79 3.76
CA SER A 73 7.17 7.42 2.45
C SER A 73 6.42 6.59 1.40
N CYS A 74 6.05 5.34 1.70
CA CYS A 74 5.26 4.50 0.81
C CYS A 74 3.75 4.64 1.04
N LEU A 75 3.34 5.36 2.09
CA LEU A 75 1.94 5.68 2.34
C LEU A 75 1.52 6.81 1.40
N TRP A 76 0.51 6.55 0.57
CA TRP A 76 -0.08 7.58 -0.28
C TRP A 76 -1.07 8.41 0.52
N HIS A 77 -0.75 9.69 0.68
CA HIS A 77 -1.69 10.68 1.15
C HIS A 77 -2.24 11.40 -0.08
N ASP A 78 -3.51 11.15 -0.39
CA ASP A 78 -4.17 11.89 -1.46
C ASP A 78 -4.21 13.38 -1.07
N GLN A 79 -3.40 14.20 -1.75
CA GLN A 79 -3.44 15.65 -1.59
C GLN A 79 -4.59 16.23 -2.45
N ALA A 80 -5.83 15.81 -2.23
CA ALA A 80 -7.03 16.50 -2.74
C ALA A 80 -8.31 15.86 -2.13
N ALA A 81 -8.98 16.53 -1.20
CA ALA A 81 -9.74 17.75 -1.51
C ALA A 81 -9.66 18.81 -0.40
#